data_AF-A0AAV4C9G8-F1
#
_entry.id   AF-A0AAV4C9G8-F1
#
_cell.length_a   1.000
_cell.length_b   1.000
_cell.length_c   1.000
_cell.angle_alpha   90.00
_cell.angle_beta   90.00
_cell.angle_gamma   90.00
#
_symmetry.space_group_name_H-M   'P 1'
#
loop_
_entity.id
_entity.type
_entity.pdbx_description
1 polymer ?
#
loop_
_entity_poly.entity_id
_entity_poly.type
_entity_poly.pdbx_seq_one_letter_code
_entity_poly.pdbx_strand_id
1 'polypeptide(L)'
;MDCHYKFLRMPFGMMNSGATLTRAVKKLLCGMDNVVDYIDDLLIHTETWEAHVKTLSELFRRLQEANFTVRPVKCLLRSRTVDFLGHSLGRGAIGLQDENVEKVRNAPRPKTKREVRAFLGLVGYYKEFVPNFAVVSAPLLDLVRKGQHNIVNWGDSQERAYNSLKVAVTSKPVLQLPDVNKKFVLRTDASDRGLGAALIQENEGTLFPVTYGSKKLTDRERKYSVTEREALAIVWGVKKFSLYLYGTVFTLQTDHGALQFLIAAKFDSPRIMRWALALQVYNFDVQYIKGSENVGADYLSRIE
;
A
#
# COMPACT_ATOMS: atom_id res chain seq x y z
N MET A 1 44.36 5.78 34.25
CA MET A 1 43.73 7.06 33.89
C MET A 1 42.56 6.72 32.99
N ASP A 2 41.34 6.74 33.54
CA ASP A 2 40.15 6.53 32.72
C ASP A 2 39.84 7.82 31.97
N CYS A 3 40.05 7.81 30.66
CA CYS A 3 39.75 8.93 29.79
C CYS A 3 38.28 8.88 29.37
N HIS A 4 37.51 9.88 29.80
CA HIS A 4 36.14 10.10 29.33
C HIS A 4 36.14 10.95 28.05
N TYR A 5 35.48 10.46 27.01
CA TYR A 5 35.30 11.16 25.74
C TYR A 5 33.86 11.65 25.58
N LYS A 6 33.68 12.75 24.84
CA LYS A 6 32.36 13.26 24.43
C LYS A 6 32.30 13.42 22.92
N PHE A 7 31.13 13.21 22.34
CA PHE A 7 30.91 13.44 20.92
C PHE A 7 30.78 14.93 20.62
N LEU A 8 31.48 15.39 19.57
CA LEU A 8 31.38 16.77 19.05
C LEU A 8 30.32 16.90 17.93
N ARG A 9 29.84 15.76 17.42
CA ARG A 9 28.82 15.64 16.39
C ARG A 9 27.79 14.62 16.85
N MET A 10 26.64 14.59 16.16
CA MET A 10 25.57 13.66 16.48
C MET A 10 26.05 12.20 16.34
N PRO A 11 26.07 11.41 17.42
CA PRO A 11 26.47 10.01 17.34
C PRO A 11 25.34 9.13 16.77
N PHE A 12 25.71 7.97 16.26
CA PHE A 12 24.75 6.91 15.97
C PHE A 12 24.14 6.35 17.26
N GLY A 13 22.88 5.94 17.21
CA GLY A 13 22.18 5.30 18.34
C GLY A 13 21.40 6.24 19.27
N MET A 14 21.51 7.56 19.11
CA MET A 14 20.61 8.49 19.80
C MET A 14 19.21 8.44 19.17
N MET A 15 18.17 8.36 20.01
CA MET A 15 16.78 8.22 19.57
C MET A 15 16.32 9.36 18.64
N ASN A 16 16.85 10.57 18.83
CA ASN A 16 16.43 11.76 18.07
C ASN A 16 17.33 12.07 16.87
N SER A 17 18.34 11.25 16.59
CA SER A 17 19.30 11.55 15.51
C SER A 17 18.63 11.61 14.14
N GLY A 18 17.82 10.60 13.80
CA GLY A 18 17.10 10.55 12.53
C GLY A 18 16.16 11.75 12.34
N ALA A 19 15.30 12.03 13.33
CA ALA A 19 14.38 13.16 13.27
C ALA A 19 15.11 14.51 13.11
N THR A 20 16.25 14.68 13.78
CA THR A 20 17.05 15.90 13.66
C THR A 20 17.64 16.06 12.26
N LEU A 21 18.17 14.98 11.68
CA LEU A 21 18.69 14.96 10.32
C LEU A 21 17.59 15.25 9.30
N THR A 22 16.48 14.54 9.36
CA THR A 22 15.31 14.75 8.49
C THR A 22 14.83 16.19 8.54
N ARG A 23 14.75 16.81 9.72
CA ARG A 23 14.36 18.23 9.84
C ARG A 23 15.35 19.17 9.14
N ALA A 24 16.65 18.91 9.26
CA ALA A 24 17.67 19.72 8.60
C ALA A 24 17.60 19.56 7.06
N VAL A 25 17.47 18.32 6.58
CA VAL A 25 17.34 18.00 5.15
C VAL A 25 16.06 18.63 4.57
N LYS A 26 14.90 18.50 5.23
CA LYS A 26 13.67 19.15 4.78
C LYS A 26 13.78 20.66 4.64
N LYS A 27 14.48 21.31 5.57
CA LYS A 27 14.74 22.75 5.49
C LYS A 27 15.63 23.10 4.28
N LEU A 28 16.63 22.27 4.01
CA LEU A 28 17.54 22.42 2.86
C LEU A 28 16.82 22.23 1.53
N LEU A 29 15.92 21.26 1.45
CA LEU A 29 15.14 20.92 0.24
C LEU A 29 13.92 21.82 0.02
N CYS A 30 13.65 22.79 0.89
CA CYS A 30 12.50 23.68 0.76
C CYS A 30 12.45 24.33 -0.64
N GLY A 31 11.35 24.15 -1.37
CA GLY A 31 11.17 24.64 -2.75
C GLY A 31 11.79 23.76 -3.84
N MET A 32 12.20 22.53 -3.53
CA MET A 32 12.64 21.51 -4.49
C MET A 32 11.62 20.36 -4.56
N ASP A 33 10.51 20.55 -5.27
CA ASP A 33 9.41 19.56 -5.32
C ASP A 33 9.80 18.22 -5.97
N ASN A 34 10.87 18.22 -6.75
CA ASN A 34 11.42 17.06 -7.46
C ASN A 34 12.42 16.22 -6.63
N VAL A 35 12.59 16.54 -5.35
CA VAL A 35 13.51 15.85 -4.44
C VAL A 35 12.76 15.40 -3.19
N VAL A 36 12.76 14.09 -2.96
CA VAL A 36 12.09 13.47 -1.82
C VAL A 36 13.15 12.94 -0.86
N ASP A 37 13.03 13.28 0.42
CA ASP A 37 13.89 12.77 1.49
C ASP A 37 13.26 11.61 2.26
N TYR A 38 14.09 10.64 2.63
CA TYR A 38 13.76 9.68 3.67
C TYR A 38 14.98 9.41 4.53
N ILE A 39 15.02 10.04 5.71
CA ILE A 39 16.12 9.96 6.68
C ILE A 39 17.47 10.39 6.05
N ASP A 40 18.24 9.44 5.54
CA ASP A 40 19.56 9.61 4.94
C ASP A 40 19.58 9.46 3.42
N ASP A 41 18.50 8.95 2.81
CA ASP A 41 18.38 8.78 1.36
C ASP A 41 17.63 9.95 0.72
N LEU A 42 18.11 10.34 -0.47
CA LEU A 42 17.50 11.37 -1.32
C LEU A 42 17.13 10.75 -2.66
N LEU A 43 15.85 10.87 -3.05
CA LEU A 43 15.34 10.46 -4.34
C LEU A 43 15.07 11.69 -5.19
N ILE A 44 15.63 11.72 -6.41
CA ILE A 44 15.44 12.82 -7.36
C ILE A 44 14.66 12.28 -8.55
N HIS A 45 13.55 12.93 -8.90
CA HIS A 45 12.71 12.53 -10.03
C HIS A 45 12.41 13.72 -10.95
N THR A 46 12.57 13.52 -12.25
CA THR A 46 12.30 14.55 -13.28
C THR A 46 11.86 13.88 -14.58
N GLU A 47 11.12 14.59 -15.41
CA GLU A 47 10.63 14.07 -16.70
C GLU A 47 11.69 14.11 -17.80
N THR A 48 12.52 15.16 -17.81
CA THR A 48 13.56 15.36 -18.83
C THR A 48 14.96 15.33 -18.22
N TRP A 49 15.95 15.03 -19.05
CA TRP A 49 17.35 15.01 -18.62
C TRP A 49 17.86 16.42 -18.28
N GLU A 50 17.41 17.42 -19.04
CA GLU A 50 17.78 18.82 -18.85
C GLU A 50 17.26 19.34 -17.50
N ALA A 51 16.02 18.99 -17.13
CA ALA A 51 15.48 19.27 -15.81
C ALA A 51 16.28 18.54 -14.72
N HIS A 52 16.64 17.26 -14.95
CA HIS A 52 17.41 16.46 -14.01
C HIS A 52 18.76 17.11 -13.66
N VAL A 53 19.51 17.56 -14.67
CA VAL A 53 20.81 18.21 -14.48
C VAL A 53 20.68 19.54 -13.72
N LYS A 54 19.63 20.31 -13.99
CA LYS A 54 19.34 21.55 -13.24
C LYS A 54 19.03 21.25 -11.77
N THR A 55 18.16 20.27 -11.50
CA THR A 55 17.81 19.86 -10.14
C THR A 55 19.03 19.31 -9.38
N LEU A 56 19.87 18.50 -10.01
CA LEU A 56 21.12 18.00 -9.42
C LEU A 56 22.09 19.13 -9.07
N SER A 57 22.30 20.07 -9.99
CA SER A 57 23.18 21.22 -9.78
C SER A 57 22.72 22.05 -8.57
N GLU A 58 21.43 22.32 -8.47
CA GLU A 58 20.85 23.05 -7.35
C GLU A 58 20.96 22.27 -6.03
N LEU A 59 20.69 20.96 -6.06
CA LEU A 59 20.81 20.10 -4.88
C LEU A 59 22.25 20.10 -4.34
N PHE A 60 23.24 19.89 -5.22
CA PHE A 60 24.64 19.84 -4.81
C PHE A 60 25.14 21.19 -4.30
N ARG A 61 24.70 22.30 -4.91
CA ARG A 61 24.99 23.66 -4.41
C ARG A 61 24.49 23.83 -2.96
N ARG A 62 23.23 23.48 -2.68
CA ARG A 62 22.64 23.59 -1.34
C ARG A 62 23.32 22.68 -0.32
N LEU A 63 23.64 21.44 -0.71
CA LEU A 63 24.36 20.51 0.15
C LEU A 63 25.74 21.05 0.51
N GLN A 64 26.45 21.62 -0.46
CA GLN A 64 27.76 22.25 -0.24
C GLN A 64 27.65 23.45 0.71
N GLU A 65 26.70 24.36 0.49
CA GLU A 65 26.47 25.53 1.35
C GLU A 65 26.14 25.15 2.80
N ALA A 66 25.41 24.05 2.98
CA ALA A 66 25.05 23.53 4.29
C ALA A 66 26.11 22.59 4.90
N ASN A 67 27.25 22.38 4.24
CA ASN A 67 28.31 21.46 4.63
C ASN A 67 27.85 19.99 4.81
N PHE A 68 26.85 19.57 4.02
CA PHE A 68 26.48 18.17 3.89
C PHE A 68 27.42 17.46 2.92
N THR A 69 27.71 16.20 3.21
CA THR A 69 28.54 15.35 2.36
C THR A 69 27.73 14.17 1.85
N VAL A 70 27.91 13.85 0.57
CA VAL A 70 27.28 12.69 -0.08
C VAL A 70 28.39 11.70 -0.39
N ARG A 71 28.11 10.40 -0.23
CA ARG A 71 29.07 9.33 -0.55
C ARG A 71 28.92 8.92 -2.02
N PRO A 72 29.84 9.30 -2.94
CA PRO A 72 29.63 9.10 -4.38
C PRO A 72 29.46 7.63 -4.79
N VAL A 73 30.17 6.72 -4.11
CA VAL A 73 30.12 5.27 -4.38
C VAL A 73 28.72 4.67 -4.14
N LYS A 74 27.89 5.31 -3.31
CA LYS A 74 26.50 4.88 -3.06
C LYS A 74 25.48 5.63 -3.92
N CYS A 75 25.91 6.62 -4.70
CA CYS A 75 25.00 7.38 -5.54
C CYS A 75 24.67 6.61 -6.81
N LEU A 76 23.38 6.46 -7.08
CA LEU A 76 22.88 5.97 -8.36
C LEU A 76 22.40 7.18 -9.18
N LEU A 77 23.15 7.56 -10.20
CA LEU A 77 22.83 8.69 -11.08
C LEU A 77 22.38 8.19 -12.46
N ARG A 78 21.49 8.95 -13.11
CA ARG A 78 20.98 8.66 -14.46
C ARG A 78 20.42 7.24 -14.62
N SER A 79 19.65 6.79 -13.63
CA SER A 79 18.96 5.51 -13.75
C SER A 79 17.53 5.70 -14.25
N ARG A 80 17.05 4.77 -15.09
CA ARG A 80 15.63 4.68 -15.47
C ARG A 80 14.79 3.93 -14.44
N THR A 81 15.46 3.17 -13.57
CA THR A 81 14.87 2.37 -12.50
C THR A 81 15.73 2.49 -11.25
N VAL A 82 15.16 2.80 -10.10
CA VAL A 82 15.89 2.96 -8.85
C VAL A 82 15.18 2.24 -7.73
N ASP A 83 15.97 1.55 -6.91
CA ASP A 83 15.49 0.93 -5.69
C ASP A 83 15.46 1.96 -4.57
N PHE A 84 14.28 2.20 -4.00
CA PHE A 84 14.07 3.18 -2.93
C PHE A 84 13.06 2.64 -1.91
N LEU A 85 13.43 2.65 -0.63
CA LEU A 85 12.59 2.20 0.49
C LEU A 85 11.95 0.81 0.32
N GLY A 86 12.65 -0.14 -0.29
CA GLY A 86 12.16 -1.51 -0.49
C GLY A 86 11.32 -1.70 -1.76
N HIS A 87 11.17 -0.66 -2.57
CA HIS A 87 10.44 -0.67 -3.84
C HIS A 87 11.37 -0.39 -5.02
N SER A 88 11.07 -0.98 -6.18
CA SER A 88 11.71 -0.65 -7.45
C SER A 88 10.85 0.39 -8.17
N LEU A 89 11.34 1.61 -8.29
CA LEU A 89 10.67 2.73 -8.95
C LEU A 89 11.18 2.88 -10.39
N GLY A 90 10.28 3.00 -11.37
CA GLY A 90 10.70 3.35 -12.73
C GLY A 90 9.56 3.36 -13.73
N ARG A 91 9.70 4.17 -14.78
CA ARG A 91 8.73 4.30 -15.89
C ARG A 91 7.28 4.52 -15.44
N GLY A 92 7.06 5.32 -14.38
CA GLY A 92 5.72 5.58 -13.87
C GLY A 92 5.12 4.44 -13.04
N ALA A 93 5.91 3.44 -12.68
CA ALA A 93 5.47 2.26 -11.94
C ALA A 93 6.26 2.07 -10.63
N ILE A 94 5.59 1.45 -9.66
CA ILE A 94 6.15 0.96 -8.41
C ILE A 94 6.10 -0.57 -8.46
N GLY A 95 7.27 -1.19 -8.41
CA GLY A 95 7.45 -2.63 -8.30
C GLY A 95 8.06 -3.02 -6.97
N LEU A 96 8.23 -4.33 -6.80
CA LEU A 96 8.92 -4.93 -5.66
C LEU A 96 10.39 -5.17 -6.00
N GLN A 97 11.28 -5.00 -5.03
CA GLN A 97 12.69 -5.36 -5.19
C GLN A 97 12.85 -6.86 -5.39
N ASP A 98 13.67 -7.24 -6.38
CA ASP A 98 13.89 -8.64 -6.74
C ASP A 98 14.43 -9.48 -5.58
N GLU A 99 15.33 -8.92 -4.75
CA GLU A 99 15.86 -9.60 -3.57
C GLU A 99 14.77 -9.98 -2.57
N ASN A 100 13.77 -9.10 -2.37
CA ASN A 100 12.72 -9.37 -1.41
C ASN A 100 11.63 -10.28 -1.97
N VAL A 101 11.37 -10.19 -3.28
CA VAL A 101 10.53 -11.16 -3.99
C VAL A 101 11.15 -12.55 -3.88
N GLU A 102 12.47 -12.67 -4.06
CA GLU A 102 13.18 -13.94 -3.98
C GLU A 102 13.17 -14.52 -2.55
N LYS A 103 13.24 -13.66 -1.51
CA LYS A 103 13.01 -14.09 -0.11
C LYS A 103 11.62 -14.70 0.09
N VAL A 104 10.57 -14.13 -0.51
CA VAL A 104 9.21 -14.69 -0.43
C VAL A 104 9.09 -15.98 -1.24
N ARG A 105 9.70 -16.03 -2.43
CA ARG A 105 9.74 -17.20 -3.31
C ARG A 105 10.40 -18.40 -2.62
N ASN A 106 11.52 -18.17 -1.95
CA ASN A 106 12.31 -19.21 -1.27
C ASN A 106 11.94 -19.39 0.20
N ALA A 107 10.97 -18.62 0.72
CA ALA A 107 10.50 -18.80 2.09
C ALA A 107 10.00 -20.25 2.27
N PRO A 108 10.51 -21.02 3.24
CA PRO A 108 10.08 -22.39 3.47
C PRO A 108 8.67 -22.43 4.06
N ARG A 109 8.01 -23.59 3.96
CA ARG A 109 6.72 -23.82 4.60
C ARG A 109 6.85 -23.70 6.13
N PRO A 110 6.12 -22.78 6.78
CA PRO A 110 6.17 -22.63 8.24
C PRO A 110 5.63 -23.86 8.98
N LYS A 111 6.38 -24.30 10.00
CA LYS A 111 6.01 -25.42 10.90
C LYS A 111 5.64 -24.94 12.31
N THR A 112 6.03 -23.72 12.67
CA THR A 112 5.78 -23.13 13.99
C THR A 112 5.01 -21.82 13.91
N LYS A 113 4.33 -21.44 14.98
CA LYS A 113 3.69 -20.12 15.10
C LYS A 113 4.65 -18.96 14.85
N ARG A 114 5.90 -19.10 15.29
CA ARG A 114 6.94 -18.08 15.08
C ARG A 114 7.24 -17.92 13.60
N GLU A 115 7.40 -19.02 12.87
CA GLU A 115 7.64 -19.01 11.44
C GLU A 115 6.44 -18.47 10.66
N VAL A 116 5.21 -18.82 11.06
CA VAL A 116 4.00 -18.25 10.42
C VAL A 116 3.95 -16.73 10.62
N ARG A 117 4.27 -16.22 11.81
CA ARG A 117 4.34 -14.76 12.04
C ARG A 117 5.45 -14.11 11.22
N ALA A 118 6.61 -14.74 11.12
CA ALA A 118 7.72 -14.23 10.31
C ALA A 118 7.33 -14.15 8.83
N PHE A 119 6.72 -15.22 8.29
CA PHE A 119 6.21 -15.23 6.92
C PHE A 119 5.13 -14.17 6.69
N LEU A 120 4.13 -14.08 7.58
CA LEU A 120 3.08 -13.06 7.49
C LEU A 120 3.63 -11.63 7.61
N GLY A 121 4.70 -11.41 8.39
CA GLY A 121 5.40 -10.13 8.45
C GLY A 121 6.09 -9.79 7.14
N LEU A 122 6.76 -10.75 6.52
CA LEU A 122 7.43 -10.59 5.24
C LEU A 122 6.45 -10.26 4.11
N VAL A 123 5.38 -11.04 3.96
CA VAL A 123 4.37 -10.81 2.91
C VAL A 123 3.48 -9.61 3.25
N GLY A 124 3.24 -9.34 4.53
CA GLY A 124 2.40 -8.23 4.99
C GLY A 124 2.97 -6.84 4.65
N TYR A 125 4.29 -6.74 4.43
CA TYR A 125 4.91 -5.53 3.88
C TYR A 125 4.40 -5.23 2.45
N TYR A 126 4.06 -6.27 1.67
CA TYR A 126 3.55 -6.17 0.30
C TYR A 126 2.02 -6.22 0.19
N LYS A 127 1.29 -6.06 1.30
CA LYS A 127 -0.18 -6.17 1.31
C LYS A 127 -0.89 -5.22 0.33
N GLU A 128 -0.28 -4.08 0.00
CA GLU A 128 -0.84 -3.08 -0.92
C GLU A 128 -0.70 -3.48 -2.40
N PHE A 129 0.08 -4.52 -2.67
CA PHE A 129 0.28 -5.13 -3.98
C PHE A 129 -0.54 -6.41 -4.17
N VAL A 130 -1.15 -6.91 -3.10
CA VAL A 130 -1.88 -8.18 -3.08
C VAL A 130 -3.38 -7.91 -2.94
N PRO A 131 -4.19 -8.20 -3.97
CA PRO A 131 -5.65 -8.12 -3.88
C PRO A 131 -6.16 -8.98 -2.72
N ASN A 132 -7.12 -8.44 -1.96
CA ASN A 132 -7.81 -9.18 -0.89
C ASN A 132 -6.89 -9.87 0.14
N PHE A 133 -5.69 -9.32 0.40
CA PHE A 133 -4.69 -9.89 1.31
C PHE A 133 -5.25 -10.38 2.65
N ALA A 134 -6.16 -9.64 3.29
CA ALA A 134 -6.75 -10.00 4.58
C ALA A 134 -7.60 -11.29 4.53
N VAL A 135 -8.24 -11.57 3.39
CA VAL A 135 -9.02 -12.80 3.17
C VAL A 135 -8.07 -13.96 2.90
N VAL A 136 -7.10 -13.77 1.99
CA VAL A 136 -6.13 -14.79 1.60
C VAL A 136 -5.25 -15.21 2.80
N SER A 137 -4.81 -14.25 3.61
CA SER A 137 -3.98 -14.53 4.80
C SER A 137 -4.77 -15.04 6.02
N ALA A 138 -6.12 -15.04 5.98
CA ALA A 138 -6.93 -15.41 7.13
C ALA A 138 -6.65 -16.83 7.68
N PRO A 139 -6.52 -17.88 6.86
CA PRO A 139 -6.21 -19.23 7.35
C PRO A 139 -4.87 -19.32 8.09
N LEU A 140 -3.88 -18.51 7.70
CA LEU A 140 -2.57 -18.45 8.34
C LEU A 140 -2.61 -17.61 9.62
N LEU A 141 -3.36 -16.50 9.63
CA LEU A 141 -3.58 -15.68 10.82
C LEU A 141 -4.29 -16.47 11.94
N ASP A 142 -5.16 -17.40 11.56
CA ASP A 142 -5.90 -18.22 12.50
C ASP A 142 -4.99 -19.19 13.28
N LEU A 143 -3.88 -19.65 12.65
CA LEU A 143 -2.86 -20.47 13.32
C LEU A 143 -2.10 -19.72 14.42
N VAL A 144 -1.96 -18.40 14.32
CA VAL A 144 -1.15 -17.59 15.25
C VAL A 144 -1.96 -16.95 16.38
N ARG A 145 -3.27 -17.22 16.44
CA ARG A 145 -4.16 -16.74 17.51
C ARG A 145 -3.71 -17.23 18.89
N LYS A 146 -4.08 -16.44 19.92
CA LYS A 146 -3.92 -16.84 21.33
C LYS A 146 -4.71 -18.13 21.57
N GLY A 147 -4.14 -19.07 22.34
CA GLY A 147 -4.75 -20.38 22.62
C GLY A 147 -4.41 -21.52 21.64
N GLN A 148 -3.86 -21.24 20.46
CA GLN A 148 -3.42 -22.29 19.53
C GLN A 148 -2.09 -22.96 19.96
N HIS A 149 -1.78 -24.17 19.48
CA HIS A 149 -0.52 -24.85 19.78
C HIS A 149 0.69 -24.20 19.06
N ASN A 150 1.91 -24.40 19.58
CA ASN A 150 3.12 -23.81 18.96
C ASN A 150 3.47 -24.47 17.62
N ILE A 151 3.29 -25.79 17.54
CA ILE A 151 3.33 -26.54 16.29
C ILE A 151 2.00 -26.31 15.57
N VAL A 152 2.06 -25.86 14.32
CA VAL A 152 0.86 -25.49 13.58
C VAL A 152 0.28 -26.72 12.91
N ASN A 153 -1.03 -26.93 13.07
CA ASN A 153 -1.75 -27.89 12.24
C ASN A 153 -1.96 -27.26 10.86
N TRP A 154 -1.46 -27.92 9.82
CA TRP A 154 -1.42 -27.35 8.48
C TRP A 154 -2.23 -28.22 7.52
N GLY A 155 -3.39 -27.74 7.13
CA GLY A 155 -4.26 -28.39 6.14
C GLY A 155 -4.30 -27.63 4.81
N ASP A 156 -5.20 -28.06 3.93
CA ASP A 156 -5.31 -27.56 2.56
C ASP A 156 -5.65 -26.06 2.50
N SER A 157 -6.38 -25.54 3.48
CA SER A 157 -6.71 -24.11 3.54
C SER A 157 -5.48 -23.24 3.82
N GLN A 158 -4.53 -23.74 4.62
CA GLN A 158 -3.26 -23.06 4.92
C GLN A 158 -2.30 -23.19 3.75
N GLU A 159 -2.25 -24.36 3.12
CA GLU A 159 -1.41 -24.61 1.94
C GLU A 159 -1.82 -23.71 0.77
N ARG A 160 -3.14 -23.63 0.48
CA ARG A 160 -3.66 -22.70 -0.54
C ARG A 160 -3.32 -21.25 -0.20
N ALA A 161 -3.60 -20.79 1.02
CA ALA A 161 -3.29 -19.43 1.44
C ALA A 161 -1.79 -19.09 1.29
N TYR A 162 -0.91 -20.00 1.70
CA TYR A 162 0.54 -19.84 1.59
C TYR A 162 0.99 -19.74 0.12
N ASN A 163 0.53 -20.63 -0.74
CA ASN A 163 0.89 -20.63 -2.16
C ASN A 163 0.31 -19.42 -2.90
N SER A 164 -0.95 -19.07 -2.66
CA SER A 164 -1.58 -17.88 -3.25
C SER A 164 -0.82 -16.59 -2.89
N LEU A 165 -0.37 -16.45 -1.63
CA LEU A 165 0.43 -15.29 -1.22
C LEU A 165 1.81 -15.27 -1.88
N LYS A 166 2.46 -16.42 -2.04
CA LYS A 166 3.74 -16.51 -2.76
C LYS A 166 3.56 -16.13 -4.22
N VAL A 167 2.56 -16.68 -4.90
CA VAL A 167 2.26 -16.37 -6.29
C VAL A 167 1.95 -14.88 -6.46
N ALA A 168 1.07 -14.32 -5.62
CA ALA A 168 0.68 -12.92 -5.69
C ALA A 168 1.85 -11.93 -5.56
N VAL A 169 2.85 -12.25 -4.72
CA VAL A 169 4.05 -11.40 -4.57
C VAL A 169 5.08 -11.67 -5.66
N THR A 170 5.24 -12.93 -6.10
CA THR A 170 6.25 -13.33 -7.08
C THR A 170 5.84 -13.04 -8.53
N SER A 171 4.55 -12.90 -8.82
CA SER A 171 4.04 -12.45 -10.11
C SER A 171 4.34 -10.97 -10.41
N LYS A 172 5.08 -10.29 -9.53
CA LYS A 172 5.48 -8.87 -9.61
C LYS A 172 4.29 -7.98 -9.99
N PRO A 173 3.23 -7.91 -9.16
CA PRO A 173 2.16 -6.93 -9.37
C PRO A 173 2.81 -5.54 -9.47
N VAL A 174 2.69 -4.93 -10.65
CA VAL A 174 3.18 -3.59 -10.90
C VAL A 174 2.04 -2.65 -10.55
N LEU A 175 2.21 -1.87 -9.49
CA LEU A 175 1.32 -0.75 -9.22
C LEU A 175 1.77 0.42 -10.07
N GLN A 176 0.82 1.16 -10.62
CA GLN A 176 1.14 2.40 -11.32
C GLN A 176 1.16 3.57 -10.34
N LEU A 177 2.12 4.48 -10.51
CA LEU A 177 2.12 5.74 -9.77
C LEU A 177 0.81 6.49 -10.05
N PRO A 178 0.16 7.04 -9.02
CA PRO A 178 -1.07 7.78 -9.22
C PRO A 178 -0.81 9.08 -9.99
N ASP A 179 -1.65 9.36 -10.97
CA ASP A 179 -1.73 10.67 -11.59
C ASP A 179 -2.85 11.46 -10.92
N VAL A 180 -2.50 12.42 -10.07
CA VAL A 180 -3.46 13.21 -9.29
C VAL A 180 -4.40 14.06 -10.17
N ASN A 181 -4.08 14.25 -11.45
CA ASN A 181 -4.92 15.00 -12.38
C ASN A 181 -5.96 14.13 -13.11
N LYS A 182 -5.91 12.80 -12.92
CA LYS A 182 -6.84 11.86 -13.55
C LYS A 182 -7.88 11.35 -12.55
N LYS A 183 -9.06 11.01 -13.07
CA LYS A 183 -10.16 10.46 -12.25
C LYS A 183 -9.74 9.11 -11.65
N PHE A 184 -9.95 8.96 -10.35
CA PHE A 184 -9.79 7.68 -9.68
C PHE A 184 -11.04 6.81 -9.83
N VAL A 185 -10.85 5.50 -9.86
CA VAL A 185 -11.89 4.49 -9.77
C VAL A 185 -11.65 3.66 -8.52
N LEU A 186 -12.61 3.69 -7.59
CA LEU A 186 -12.60 2.84 -6.41
C LEU A 186 -13.49 1.64 -6.66
N ARG A 187 -12.92 0.44 -6.64
CA ARG A 187 -13.67 -0.82 -6.59
C ARG A 187 -13.69 -1.35 -5.18
N THR A 188 -14.84 -1.80 -4.71
CA THR A 188 -14.97 -2.47 -3.41
C THR A 188 -15.70 -3.79 -3.53
N ASP A 189 -15.43 -4.67 -2.59
CA ASP A 189 -16.04 -6.00 -2.51
C ASP A 189 -16.15 -6.42 -1.03
N ALA A 190 -17.20 -7.15 -0.67
CA ALA A 190 -17.36 -7.73 0.65
C ALA A 190 -17.62 -9.24 0.60
N SER A 191 -16.77 -9.99 1.29
CA SER A 191 -16.99 -11.40 1.57
C SER A 191 -17.53 -11.62 2.99
N ASP A 192 -17.94 -12.85 3.30
CA ASP A 192 -18.29 -13.24 4.68
C ASP A 192 -17.14 -13.09 5.69
N ARG A 193 -15.90 -12.94 5.22
CA ARG A 193 -14.70 -12.94 6.07
C ARG A 193 -13.97 -11.61 6.10
N GLY A 194 -14.11 -10.77 5.08
CA GLY A 194 -13.31 -9.57 4.90
C GLY A 194 -13.84 -8.65 3.80
N LEU A 195 -13.31 -7.44 3.79
CA LEU A 195 -13.55 -6.39 2.83
C LEU A 195 -12.33 -6.24 1.93
N GLY A 196 -12.58 -6.00 0.66
CA GLY A 196 -11.61 -5.66 -0.38
C GLY A 196 -11.86 -4.26 -0.91
N ALA A 197 -10.78 -3.57 -1.25
CA ALA A 197 -10.85 -2.34 -2.03
C ALA A 197 -9.64 -2.23 -2.98
N ALA A 198 -9.88 -1.78 -4.21
CA ALA A 198 -8.84 -1.50 -5.18
C ALA A 198 -9.00 -0.07 -5.66
N LEU A 199 -7.96 0.74 -5.51
CA LEU A 199 -7.87 2.05 -6.13
C LEU A 199 -7.20 1.89 -7.48
N ILE A 200 -7.89 2.31 -8.53
CA ILE A 200 -7.54 2.07 -9.93
C ILE A 200 -7.56 3.42 -10.65
N GLN A 201 -6.71 3.57 -11.66
CA GLN A 201 -6.77 4.68 -12.60
C GLN A 201 -6.70 4.17 -14.04
N GLU A 202 -7.30 4.93 -14.94
CA GLU A 202 -7.18 4.67 -16.37
C GLU A 202 -5.96 5.39 -16.92
N ASN A 203 -5.12 4.64 -17.64
CA ASN A 203 -4.02 5.19 -18.41
C ASN A 203 -4.07 4.61 -19.82
N GLU A 204 -4.14 5.49 -20.83
CA GLU A 204 -4.16 5.10 -22.26
C GLU A 204 -5.22 4.03 -22.60
N GLY A 205 -6.43 4.15 -22.04
CA GLY A 205 -7.53 3.22 -22.27
C GLY A 205 -7.46 1.91 -21.47
N THR A 206 -6.44 1.73 -20.63
CA THR A 206 -6.26 0.54 -19.79
C THR A 206 -6.35 0.91 -18.31
N LEU A 207 -7.07 0.10 -17.53
CA LEU A 207 -7.19 0.29 -16.08
C LEU A 207 -6.00 -0.35 -15.36
N PHE A 208 -5.31 0.44 -14.53
CA PHE A 208 -4.17 -0.01 -13.73
C PHE A 208 -4.42 0.19 -12.23
N PRO A 209 -4.02 -0.77 -11.39
CA PRO A 209 -4.11 -0.61 -9.96
C PRO A 209 -3.06 0.39 -9.46
N VAL A 210 -3.52 1.37 -8.68
CA VAL A 210 -2.66 2.29 -7.93
C VAL A 210 -2.29 1.67 -6.59
N THR A 211 -3.27 1.08 -5.90
CA THR A 211 -3.05 0.41 -4.61
C THR A 211 -4.23 -0.48 -4.23
N TYR A 212 -3.95 -1.55 -3.48
CA TYR A 212 -4.96 -2.44 -2.92
C TYR A 212 -5.10 -2.25 -1.41
N GLY A 213 -6.32 -2.46 -0.93
CA GLY A 213 -6.68 -2.48 0.47
C GLY A 213 -7.44 -3.75 0.80
N SER A 214 -7.20 -4.30 1.98
CA SER A 214 -8.08 -5.31 2.55
C SER A 214 -8.21 -5.18 4.06
N LYS A 215 -9.36 -5.58 4.61
CA LYS A 215 -9.64 -5.58 6.04
C LYS A 215 -10.43 -6.83 6.43
N LYS A 216 -10.04 -7.50 7.51
CA LYS A 216 -10.82 -8.61 8.09
C LYS A 216 -12.07 -8.07 8.80
N LEU A 217 -13.21 -8.73 8.60
CA LEU A 217 -14.43 -8.42 9.35
C LEU A 217 -14.31 -8.91 10.79
N THR A 218 -14.71 -8.05 11.73
CA THR A 218 -14.91 -8.38 13.14
C THR A 218 -16.09 -9.35 13.30
N ASP A 219 -16.17 -10.04 14.44
CA ASP A 219 -17.27 -10.99 14.70
C ASP A 219 -18.65 -10.35 14.66
N ARG A 220 -18.74 -9.03 14.93
CA ARG A 220 -19.97 -8.25 14.80
C ARG A 220 -20.27 -7.93 13.34
N GLU A 221 -19.29 -7.43 12.59
CA GLU A 221 -19.46 -7.08 11.18
C GLU A 221 -19.75 -8.31 10.29
N ARG A 222 -19.29 -9.51 10.69
CA ARG A 222 -19.63 -10.77 10.00
C ARG A 222 -21.13 -11.08 10.02
N LYS A 223 -21.82 -10.66 11.07
CA LYS A 223 -23.28 -10.87 11.25
C LYS A 223 -24.13 -9.86 10.50
N TYR A 224 -23.51 -8.89 9.83
CA TYR A 224 -24.23 -7.91 9.03
C TYR A 224 -24.86 -8.58 7.81
N SER A 225 -25.98 -8.02 7.34
CA SER A 225 -26.56 -8.48 6.08
C SER A 225 -25.59 -8.23 4.92
N VAL A 226 -25.79 -8.92 3.79
CA VAL A 226 -24.95 -8.73 2.59
C VAL A 226 -24.88 -7.26 2.20
N THR A 227 -26.02 -6.58 2.10
CA THR A 227 -26.10 -5.15 1.79
C THR A 227 -25.34 -4.28 2.79
N GLU A 228 -25.41 -4.60 4.09
CA GLU A 228 -24.65 -3.86 5.12
C GLU A 228 -23.15 -4.11 5.03
N ARG A 229 -22.70 -5.31 4.63
CA ARG A 229 -21.27 -5.60 4.42
C ARG A 229 -20.72 -4.90 3.19
N GLU A 230 -21.47 -4.89 2.10
CA GLU A 230 -21.13 -4.14 0.89
C GLU A 230 -21.06 -2.63 1.16
N ALA A 231 -22.04 -2.07 1.86
CA ALA A 231 -22.01 -0.67 2.26
C ALA A 231 -20.79 -0.36 3.17
N LEU A 232 -20.45 -1.28 4.08
CA LEU A 232 -19.26 -1.16 4.91
C LEU A 232 -17.96 -1.21 4.07
N ALA A 233 -17.90 -2.02 3.02
CA ALA A 233 -16.76 -2.10 2.11
C ALA A 233 -16.50 -0.74 1.45
N ILE A 234 -17.56 -0.10 0.94
CA ILE A 234 -17.52 1.24 0.34
C ILE A 234 -16.96 2.25 1.34
N VAL A 235 -17.59 2.37 2.51
CA VAL A 235 -17.21 3.35 3.54
C VAL A 235 -15.77 3.15 3.98
N TRP A 236 -15.38 1.90 4.18
CA TRP A 236 -14.02 1.56 4.58
C TRP A 236 -13.01 1.86 3.46
N GLY A 237 -13.33 1.51 2.21
CA GLY A 237 -12.48 1.77 1.05
C GLY A 237 -12.25 3.27 0.83
N VAL A 238 -13.32 4.08 0.85
CA VAL A 238 -13.23 5.54 0.72
C VAL A 238 -12.38 6.15 1.82
N LYS A 239 -12.57 5.72 3.08
CA LYS A 239 -11.74 6.18 4.21
C LYS A 239 -10.29 5.72 4.12
N LYS A 240 -10.05 4.49 3.66
CA LYS A 240 -8.70 3.93 3.51
C LYS A 240 -7.89 4.70 2.46
N PHE A 241 -8.55 5.16 1.40
CA PHE A 241 -7.93 5.92 0.30
C PHE A 241 -8.26 7.41 0.34
N SER A 242 -8.63 7.96 1.49
CA SER A 242 -9.04 9.36 1.62
C SER A 242 -7.95 10.34 1.16
N LEU A 243 -6.67 9.98 1.31
CA LEU A 243 -5.54 10.80 0.83
C LEU A 243 -5.60 11.05 -0.69
N TYR A 244 -6.14 10.10 -1.47
CA TYR A 244 -6.29 10.22 -2.91
C TYR A 244 -7.66 10.78 -3.31
N LEU A 245 -8.71 10.40 -2.58
CA LEU A 245 -10.09 10.65 -2.97
C LEU A 245 -10.64 11.98 -2.44
N TYR A 246 -10.11 12.49 -1.33
CA TYR A 246 -10.63 13.71 -0.71
C TYR A 246 -10.38 14.93 -1.60
N GLY A 247 -11.43 15.73 -1.82
CA GLY A 247 -11.35 16.93 -2.68
C GLY A 247 -11.29 16.65 -4.19
N THR A 248 -11.42 15.38 -4.61
CA THR A 248 -11.44 14.99 -6.03
C THR A 248 -12.80 14.39 -6.40
N VAL A 249 -13.10 14.37 -7.70
CA VAL A 249 -14.23 13.61 -8.24
C VAL A 249 -13.72 12.22 -8.62
N PHE A 250 -14.36 11.16 -8.14
CA PHE A 250 -13.98 9.78 -8.47
C PHE A 250 -15.21 8.94 -8.83
N THR A 251 -14.97 7.74 -9.35
CA THR A 251 -16.02 6.77 -9.65
C THR A 251 -15.95 5.63 -8.64
N LEU A 252 -17.07 5.34 -7.98
CA LEU A 252 -17.23 4.15 -7.15
C LEU A 252 -17.87 3.04 -7.98
N GLN A 253 -17.17 1.91 -8.14
CA GLN A 253 -17.66 0.72 -8.81
C GLN A 253 -18.00 -0.36 -7.78
N THR A 254 -19.24 -0.85 -7.82
CA THR A 254 -19.74 -1.93 -6.97
C THR A 254 -20.57 -2.91 -7.80
N ASP A 255 -20.56 -4.18 -7.43
CA ASP A 255 -21.40 -5.22 -8.01
C ASP A 255 -22.72 -5.42 -7.24
N HIS A 256 -23.00 -4.58 -6.24
CA HIS A 256 -24.27 -4.60 -5.51
C HIS A 256 -25.17 -3.43 -5.92
N GLY A 257 -26.11 -3.71 -6.83
CA GLY A 257 -26.99 -2.69 -7.45
C GLY A 257 -27.81 -1.86 -6.45
N ALA A 258 -28.14 -2.42 -5.27
CA ALA A 258 -28.88 -1.70 -4.22
C ALA A 258 -28.12 -0.47 -3.68
N LEU A 259 -26.79 -0.43 -3.83
CA LEU A 259 -25.93 0.65 -3.33
C LEU A 259 -25.68 1.73 -4.38
N GLN A 260 -26.22 1.62 -5.59
CA GLN A 260 -26.27 2.74 -6.55
C GLN A 260 -26.94 3.97 -5.93
N PHE A 261 -27.91 3.76 -5.06
CA PHE A 261 -28.65 4.81 -4.38
C PHE A 261 -28.11 5.13 -2.99
N LEU A 262 -26.87 4.75 -2.65
CA LEU A 262 -26.31 4.95 -1.30
C LEU A 262 -26.39 6.40 -0.82
N ILE A 263 -26.31 7.36 -1.75
CA ILE A 263 -26.42 8.81 -1.47
C ILE A 263 -27.88 9.31 -1.55
N ALA A 264 -28.72 8.69 -2.40
CA ALA A 264 -30.05 9.19 -2.74
C ALA A 264 -31.22 8.53 -1.99
N ALA A 265 -31.03 7.31 -1.48
CA ALA A 265 -32.12 6.53 -0.88
C ALA A 265 -32.28 6.80 0.62
N LYS A 266 -33.54 6.82 1.07
CA LYS A 266 -33.91 6.62 2.48
C LYS A 266 -33.73 5.13 2.79
N PHE A 267 -32.60 4.78 3.40
CA PHE A 267 -32.40 3.43 3.92
C PHE A 267 -33.08 3.28 5.28
N ASP A 268 -33.86 2.21 5.46
CA ASP A 268 -34.47 1.88 6.76
C ASP A 268 -33.43 1.48 7.82
N SER A 269 -32.22 1.08 7.41
CA SER A 269 -31.13 0.76 8.34
C SER A 269 -30.45 2.05 8.87
N PRO A 270 -30.52 2.34 10.18
CA PRO A 270 -29.82 3.49 10.79
C PRO A 270 -28.30 3.41 10.65
N ARG A 271 -27.75 2.22 10.35
CA ARG A 271 -26.32 2.05 10.11
C ARG A 271 -25.93 2.55 8.72
N ILE A 272 -26.68 2.15 7.70
CA ILE A 272 -26.43 2.60 6.32
C ILE A 272 -26.65 4.12 6.22
N MET A 273 -27.65 4.67 6.91
CA MET A 273 -27.87 6.12 6.94
C MET A 273 -26.66 6.88 7.52
N ARG A 274 -26.07 6.41 8.62
CA ARG A 274 -24.84 7.03 9.19
C ARG A 274 -23.65 6.94 8.23
N TRP A 275 -23.57 5.87 7.46
CA TRP A 275 -22.52 5.68 6.46
C TRP A 275 -22.70 6.59 5.24
N ALA A 276 -23.94 6.74 4.76
CA ALA A 276 -24.28 7.71 3.72
C ALA A 276 -23.87 9.13 4.12
N LEU A 277 -24.22 9.55 5.34
CA LEU A 277 -23.80 10.85 5.89
C LEU A 277 -22.28 11.02 5.93
N ALA A 278 -21.55 9.98 6.34
CA ALA A 278 -20.08 10.01 6.38
C ALA A 278 -19.43 10.12 4.99
N LEU A 279 -20.15 9.71 3.94
CA LEU A 279 -19.68 9.76 2.56
C LEU A 279 -20.04 11.07 1.84
N GLN A 280 -20.93 11.89 2.39
CA GLN A 280 -21.33 13.18 1.78
C GLN A 280 -20.19 14.19 1.61
N VAL A 281 -19.10 14.05 2.36
CA VAL A 281 -17.92 14.91 2.24
C VAL A 281 -17.15 14.62 0.94
N TYR A 282 -17.41 13.48 0.30
CA TYR A 282 -16.73 13.03 -0.93
C TYR A 282 -17.62 13.26 -2.15
N ASN A 283 -17.00 13.50 -3.30
CA ASN A 283 -17.69 13.69 -4.57
C ASN A 283 -17.46 12.48 -5.49
N PHE A 284 -18.48 11.66 -5.69
CA PHE A 284 -18.35 10.47 -6.53
C PHE A 284 -19.65 10.04 -7.19
N ASP A 285 -19.48 9.39 -8.35
CA ASP A 285 -20.55 8.72 -9.07
C ASP A 285 -20.51 7.23 -8.76
N VAL A 286 -21.68 6.63 -8.53
CA VAL A 286 -21.78 5.18 -8.33
C VAL A 286 -22.07 4.50 -9.67
N GLN A 287 -21.24 3.55 -10.06
CA GLN A 287 -21.40 2.72 -11.24
C GLN A 287 -21.55 1.26 -10.83
N TYR A 288 -22.55 0.60 -11.39
CA TYR A 288 -22.66 -0.85 -11.26
C TYR A 288 -21.74 -1.53 -12.25
N ILE A 289 -20.99 -2.53 -11.78
CA ILE A 289 -20.22 -3.44 -12.63
C ILE A 289 -20.67 -4.86 -12.35
N LYS A 290 -20.57 -5.75 -13.34
CA LYS A 290 -20.81 -7.18 -13.08
C LYS A 290 -19.73 -7.71 -12.16
N GLY A 291 -20.08 -8.61 -11.24
CA GLY A 291 -19.09 -9.26 -10.35
C GLY A 291 -17.94 -9.91 -11.13
N SER A 292 -18.23 -10.46 -12.32
CA SER A 292 -17.22 -11.03 -13.22
C SER A 292 -16.16 -10.04 -13.72
N GLU A 293 -16.49 -8.74 -13.73
CA GLU A 293 -15.64 -7.61 -14.16
C GLU A 293 -14.96 -6.91 -12.96
N ASN A 294 -15.35 -7.27 -11.73
CA ASN A 294 -14.71 -6.83 -10.48
C ASN A 294 -13.39 -7.58 -10.19
N VAL A 295 -12.66 -7.90 -11.25
CA VAL A 295 -11.44 -8.74 -11.24
C VAL A 295 -10.29 -8.10 -10.45
N GLY A 296 -10.32 -6.78 -10.25
CA GLY A 296 -9.34 -6.07 -9.40
C GLY A 296 -9.43 -6.46 -7.92
N ALA A 297 -10.59 -6.93 -7.44
CA ALA A 297 -10.74 -7.56 -6.13
C ALA A 297 -10.53 -9.08 -6.21
N ASP A 298 -10.89 -9.71 -7.33
CA ASP A 298 -11.10 -11.15 -7.43
C ASP A 298 -9.96 -11.94 -8.14
N TYR A 299 -8.82 -11.31 -8.47
CA TYR A 299 -7.76 -11.95 -9.29
C TYR A 299 -7.17 -13.25 -8.69
N LEU A 300 -7.26 -13.46 -7.38
CA LEU A 300 -6.72 -14.67 -6.73
C LEU A 300 -7.71 -15.85 -6.63
N SER A 301 -9.00 -15.68 -6.97
CA SER A 301 -9.94 -16.81 -6.99
C SER A 301 -9.89 -17.64 -8.28
N ARG A 302 -9.19 -17.15 -9.31
CA ARG A 302 -9.11 -17.77 -10.65
C ARG A 302 -7.77 -18.42 -10.97
N ILE A 303 -6.87 -18.54 -9.99
CA ILE A 303 -5.68 -19.39 -10.10
C ILE A 303 -6.06 -20.76 -9.54
N GLU A 304 -6.87 -21.48 -10.32
CA GLU A 304 -6.98 -22.95 -10.26
C GLU A 304 -6.15 -23.56 -11.40
#